data_AF-A0A0M1J1D6-F1
#
_entry.id   AF-A0A0M1J1D6-F1
#
_cell.length_a   1.000
_cell.length_b   1.000
_cell.length_c   1.000
_cell.angle_alpha   90.00
_cell.angle_beta   90.00
_cell.angle_gamma   90.00
#
_symmetry.space_group_name_H-M   'P 1'
#
loop_
_entity.id
_entity.type
_entity.pdbx_description
1 polymer ?
#
loop_
_entity_poly.entity_id
_entity_poly.type
_entity_poly.pdbx_seq_one_letter_code
_entity_poly.pdbx_strand_id
1 'polypeptide(L)'
;SKMVTIEEFTAETFRYDTVEIQLQLHPLVWTPTSFANAMATHVAKVLNSGDRVLELGLGSGVLAILAAKLGASQVTGLDINKQAIIMAKNNWLQNGLNISQADFRHSDLLNALNATDAHCFDLIISNPPVLPQLDIEAIHTPSTRDEFEISGQDGRRVLDTVLSQTGQYL
;
A
#
# COMPACT_ATOMS: atom_id res chain seq x y z
N SER A 1 5.14 8.74 -32.83
CA SER A 1 5.19 7.80 -31.70
C SER A 1 6.06 8.41 -30.62
N LYS A 2 5.49 8.77 -29.46
CA LYS A 2 6.33 9.17 -28.32
C LYS A 2 6.95 7.88 -27.78
N MET A 3 8.26 7.75 -27.94
CA MET A 3 9.04 6.70 -27.30
C MET A 3 8.77 6.78 -25.79
N VAL A 4 8.34 5.67 -25.21
CA VAL A 4 8.28 5.49 -23.76
C VAL A 4 9.73 5.55 -23.29
N THR A 5 10.07 6.67 -22.64
CA THR A 5 11.32 6.89 -21.93
C THR A 5 11.51 5.77 -20.91
N ILE A 6 12.74 5.27 -20.80
CA ILE A 6 13.18 4.33 -19.76
C ILE A 6 12.59 4.80 -18.43
N GLU A 7 11.71 4.00 -17.83
CA GLU A 7 11.13 4.32 -16.52
C GLU A 7 12.28 4.44 -15.52
N GLU A 8 12.48 5.65 -14.97
CA GLU A 8 13.54 5.93 -14.00
C GLU A 8 13.13 5.32 -12.66
N PHE A 9 13.58 4.09 -12.42
CA PHE A 9 13.47 3.46 -11.10
C PHE A 9 14.66 3.90 -10.23
N THR A 10 14.38 4.27 -8.98
CA THR A 10 15.42 4.40 -7.94
C THR A 10 15.35 3.22 -6.99
N ALA A 11 16.50 2.77 -6.49
CA ALA A 11 16.58 1.71 -5.49
C ALA A 11 16.96 2.31 -4.13
N GLU A 12 16.19 2.00 -3.10
CA GLU A 12 16.41 2.50 -1.74
C GLU A 12 16.25 1.39 -0.70
N THR A 13 16.97 1.52 0.41
CA THR A 13 16.91 0.58 1.54
C THR A 13 16.27 1.25 2.75
N PHE A 14 15.18 0.66 3.23
CA PHE A 14 14.46 1.05 4.43
C PHE A 14 14.80 0.09 5.56
N ARG A 15 14.98 0.62 6.77
CA ARG A 15 15.31 -0.18 7.96
C ARG A 15 14.30 0.09 9.06
N TYR A 16 13.65 -0.97 9.52
CA TYR A 16 12.65 -0.96 10.58
C TYR A 16 13.12 -1.91 11.68
N ASP A 17 13.76 -1.35 12.72
CA ASP A 17 14.42 -2.12 13.76
C ASP A 17 15.43 -3.13 13.18
N THR A 18 15.18 -4.44 13.31
CA THR A 18 16.05 -5.50 12.78
C THR A 18 15.72 -5.90 11.33
N VAL A 19 14.65 -5.36 10.75
CA VAL A 19 14.18 -5.71 9.40
C VAL A 19 14.70 -4.72 8.37
N GLU A 20 15.38 -5.23 7.35
CA GLU A 20 15.81 -4.46 6.19
C GLU A 20 14.91 -4.76 4.98
N ILE A 21 14.48 -3.71 4.27
CA ILE A 21 13.62 -3.79 3.09
C ILE A 21 14.25 -3.01 1.93
N GLN A 22 14.41 -3.66 0.79
CA GLN A 22 14.90 -3.03 -0.44
C GLN A 22 13.72 -2.72 -1.36
N LEU A 23 13.59 -1.48 -1.84
CA LEU A 23 12.51 -1.08 -2.73
C LEU A 23 13.08 -0.47 -4.01
N GLN A 24 12.51 -0.89 -5.14
CA GLN A 24 12.43 -0.08 -6.35
C GLN A 24 11.28 0.91 -6.19
N LEU A 25 11.54 2.16 -6.53
CA LEU A 25 10.60 3.26 -6.47
C LEU A 25 10.32 3.77 -7.89
N HIS A 26 9.08 4.13 -8.14
CA HIS A 26 8.62 4.60 -9.44
C HIS A 26 8.00 5.99 -9.32
N PRO A 27 8.20 6.92 -10.28
CA PRO A 27 7.68 8.28 -10.19
C PRO A 27 6.15 8.41 -10.12
N LEU A 28 5.42 7.35 -10.46
CA LEU A 28 3.95 7.29 -10.39
C LEU A 28 3.43 6.51 -9.17
N VAL A 29 4.29 6.06 -8.26
CA VAL A 29 3.88 5.32 -7.06
C VAL A 29 4.41 6.03 -5.82
N TRP A 30 3.60 6.05 -4.77
CA TRP A 30 3.99 6.64 -3.50
C TRP A 30 5.17 5.90 -2.88
N THR A 31 6.17 6.69 -2.50
CA THR A 31 7.34 6.23 -1.75
C THR A 31 7.01 6.21 -0.26
N PRO A 32 7.63 5.35 0.55
CA PRO A 32 7.41 5.35 1.99
C PRO A 32 7.66 6.74 2.60
N THR A 33 6.66 7.28 3.29
CA THR A 33 6.75 8.57 3.98
C THR A 33 7.24 8.40 5.42
N SER A 34 7.52 9.49 6.11
CA SER A 34 7.79 9.46 7.56
C SER A 34 6.63 8.84 8.35
N PHE A 35 5.39 9.00 7.89
CA PHE A 35 4.21 8.35 8.47
C PHE A 35 4.24 6.83 8.28
N ALA A 36 4.57 6.34 7.07
CA ALA A 36 4.75 4.90 6.85
C ALA A 36 5.84 4.33 7.78
N ASN A 37 6.91 5.08 8.04
CA ASN A 37 7.96 4.66 8.98
C ASN A 37 7.46 4.59 10.43
N ALA A 38 6.63 5.53 10.87
CA ALA A 38 6.01 5.48 12.20
C ALA A 38 5.01 4.31 12.32
N MET A 39 4.22 4.04 11.26
CA MET A 39 3.31 2.91 11.20
C MET A 39 4.05 1.57 11.24
N ALA A 40 5.18 1.44 10.54
CA ALA A 40 6.03 0.25 10.59
C ALA A 40 6.41 -0.17 12.03
N THR A 41 6.71 0.82 12.88
CA THR A 41 7.00 0.58 14.30
C THR A 41 5.79 0.06 15.07
N HIS A 42 4.58 0.47 14.71
CA HIS A 42 3.35 -0.06 15.30
C HIS A 42 3.01 -1.45 14.79
N VAL A 43 3.12 -1.69 13.47
CA VAL A 43 2.93 -3.00 12.85
C VAL A 43 3.82 -4.05 13.54
N ALA A 44 5.09 -3.74 13.76
CA ALA A 44 6.03 -4.61 14.46
C ALA A 44 5.64 -4.96 15.91
N LYS A 45 4.76 -4.18 16.55
CA LYS A 45 4.29 -4.43 17.91
C LYS A 45 2.98 -5.21 17.97
N VAL A 46 2.12 -5.06 16.98
CA VAL A 46 0.75 -5.60 17.00
C VAL A 46 0.60 -6.86 16.16
N LEU A 47 1.44 -7.05 15.16
CA LEU A 47 1.43 -8.22 14.29
C LEU A 47 1.97 -9.43 15.03
N ASN A 48 1.26 -10.55 14.93
CA ASN A 48 1.71 -11.85 15.40
C ASN A 48 2.16 -12.71 14.22
N SER A 49 3.14 -13.59 14.46
CA SER A 49 3.52 -14.57 13.45
C SER A 49 2.33 -15.50 13.17
N GLY A 50 2.05 -15.70 11.88
CA GLY A 50 0.88 -16.43 11.41
C GLY A 50 -0.32 -15.57 11.04
N ASP A 51 -0.29 -14.26 11.32
CA ASP A 51 -1.40 -13.37 10.95
C ASP A 51 -1.59 -13.30 9.43
N ARG A 52 -2.86 -13.24 9.02
CA ARG A 52 -3.28 -12.86 7.67
C ARG A 52 -3.51 -11.36 7.64
N VAL A 53 -2.79 -10.65 6.80
CA VAL A 53 -2.78 -9.19 6.77
C VAL A 53 -3.46 -8.67 5.51
N LEU A 54 -4.28 -7.63 5.65
CA LEU A 54 -4.77 -6.82 4.53
C LEU A 54 -4.13 -5.43 4.59
N GLU A 55 -3.52 -4.98 3.48
CA GLU A 55 -3.09 -3.60 3.30
C GLU A 55 -3.96 -2.88 2.25
N LEU A 56 -4.60 -1.79 2.65
CA LEU A 56 -5.34 -0.90 1.75
C LEU A 56 -4.51 0.34 1.42
N GLY A 57 -4.21 0.52 0.12
CA GLY A 57 -3.27 1.52 -0.37
C GLY A 57 -1.84 0.97 -0.38
N LEU A 58 -1.64 -0.14 -1.10
CA LEU A 58 -0.39 -0.91 -1.11
C LEU A 58 0.86 -0.10 -1.46
N GLY A 59 0.75 0.86 -2.39
CA GLY A 59 1.86 1.71 -2.82
C GLY A 59 3.10 0.91 -3.25
N SER A 60 4.24 1.18 -2.61
CA SER A 60 5.48 0.42 -2.85
C SER A 60 5.52 -0.97 -2.23
N GLY A 61 4.53 -1.32 -1.42
CA GLY A 61 4.44 -2.58 -0.67
C GLY A 61 5.29 -2.61 0.59
N VAL A 62 5.75 -1.47 1.11
CA VAL A 62 6.71 -1.45 2.22
C VAL A 62 6.16 -2.08 3.51
N LEU A 63 4.91 -1.81 3.87
CA LEU A 63 4.29 -2.38 5.07
C LEU A 63 3.88 -3.83 4.85
N ALA A 64 3.40 -4.20 3.65
CA ALA A 64 3.19 -5.59 3.25
C ALA A 64 4.45 -6.45 3.38
N ILE A 65 5.58 -5.97 2.84
CA ILE A 65 6.87 -6.66 2.92
C ILE A 65 7.34 -6.75 4.37
N LEU A 66 7.18 -5.68 5.15
CA LEU A 66 7.48 -5.69 6.58
C LEU A 66 6.66 -6.75 7.30
N ALA A 67 5.34 -6.79 7.10
CA ALA A 67 4.45 -7.75 7.71
C ALA A 67 4.86 -9.20 7.42
N ALA A 68 5.20 -9.50 6.16
CA ALA A 68 5.70 -10.80 5.75
C ALA A 68 7.03 -11.16 6.43
N LYS A 69 7.97 -10.21 6.50
CA LYS A 69 9.26 -10.41 7.19
C LYS A 69 9.13 -10.57 8.70
N LEU A 70 8.07 -10.02 9.29
CA LEU A 70 7.71 -10.22 10.70
C LEU A 70 6.95 -11.52 10.96
N GLY A 71 6.64 -12.29 9.91
CA GLY A 71 6.10 -13.64 10.01
C GLY A 71 4.60 -13.76 9.73
N ALA A 72 3.97 -12.78 9.08
CA ALA A 72 2.61 -12.95 8.53
C ALA A 72 2.55 -14.16 7.59
N SER A 73 1.50 -14.97 7.70
CA SER A 73 1.34 -16.16 6.83
C SER A 73 0.95 -15.78 5.41
N GLN A 74 0.14 -14.73 5.28
CA GLN A 74 -0.37 -14.23 4.00
C GLN A 74 -0.57 -12.71 4.09
N VAL A 75 -0.29 -12.01 2.99
CA VAL A 75 -0.54 -10.58 2.85
C VAL A 75 -1.37 -10.33 1.60
N THR A 76 -2.56 -9.77 1.78
CA THR A 76 -3.40 -9.27 0.71
C THR A 76 -3.20 -7.77 0.59
N GLY A 77 -2.99 -7.27 -0.63
CA GLY A 77 -2.71 -5.85 -0.89
C GLY A 77 -3.64 -5.30 -1.94
N LEU A 78 -4.30 -4.18 -1.65
CA LEU A 78 -5.25 -3.51 -2.54
C LEU A 78 -4.73 -2.13 -2.91
N ASP A 79 -4.76 -1.80 -4.20
CA ASP A 79 -4.41 -0.46 -4.68
C ASP A 79 -5.16 -0.11 -5.97
N ILE A 80 -5.55 1.16 -6.09
CA ILE A 80 -6.21 1.70 -7.28
C ILE A 80 -5.23 1.94 -8.43
N ASN A 81 -3.93 2.05 -8.12
CA ASN A 81 -2.88 2.25 -9.10
C ASN A 81 -2.30 0.91 -9.55
N LYS A 82 -2.52 0.54 -10.81
CA LYS A 82 -1.93 -0.69 -11.40
C LYS A 82 -0.41 -0.74 -11.31
N GLN A 83 0.26 0.42 -11.40
CA GLN A 83 1.71 0.49 -11.27
C GLN A 83 2.17 0.16 -9.85
N ALA A 84 1.40 0.55 -8.83
CA ALA A 84 1.68 0.16 -7.44
C ALA A 84 1.60 -1.36 -7.27
N ILE A 85 0.59 -2.02 -7.85
CA ILE A 85 0.48 -3.49 -7.81
C ILE A 85 1.68 -4.18 -8.47
N ILE A 86 2.11 -3.71 -9.65
CA ILE A 86 3.27 -4.28 -10.35
C ILE A 86 4.55 -4.05 -9.53
N MET A 87 4.76 -2.83 -9.06
CA MET A 87 5.95 -2.46 -8.30
C MET A 87 6.04 -3.20 -6.97
N ALA A 88 4.94 -3.30 -6.22
CA ALA A 88 4.88 -4.03 -4.96
C ALA A 88 5.21 -5.52 -5.15
N LYS A 89 4.75 -6.15 -6.26
CA LYS A 89 5.12 -7.54 -6.60
C LYS A 89 6.62 -7.68 -6.87
N ASN A 90 7.22 -6.74 -7.61
CA ASN A 90 8.66 -6.75 -7.88
C ASN A 90 9.48 -6.55 -6.59
N ASN A 91 9.08 -5.59 -5.75
CA ASN A 91 9.70 -5.33 -4.46
C ASN A 91 9.58 -6.54 -3.51
N TRP A 92 8.43 -7.21 -3.52
CA TRP A 92 8.22 -8.44 -2.74
C TRP A 92 9.24 -9.52 -3.10
N LEU A 93 9.38 -9.81 -4.40
CA LEU A 93 10.32 -10.81 -4.90
C LEU A 93 11.78 -10.40 -4.66
N GLN A 94 12.11 -9.12 -4.83
CA GLN A 94 13.45 -8.59 -4.56
C GLN A 94 13.86 -8.77 -3.09
N ASN A 95 12.90 -8.77 -2.17
CA ASN A 95 13.13 -9.03 -0.76
C ASN A 95 13.20 -10.51 -0.38
N GLY A 96 13.19 -11.42 -1.38
CA GLY A 96 13.31 -12.87 -1.19
C GLY A 96 12.05 -13.52 -0.60
N LEU A 97 10.90 -12.85 -0.65
CA LEU A 97 9.65 -13.36 -0.11
C LEU A 97 8.97 -14.30 -1.10
N ASN A 98 8.29 -15.34 -0.58
CA ASN A 98 7.59 -16.30 -1.41
C ASN A 98 6.34 -15.67 -2.04
N ILE A 99 6.19 -15.77 -3.36
CA ILE A 99 5.06 -15.19 -4.08
C ILE A 99 3.72 -15.81 -3.66
N SER A 100 3.70 -17.05 -3.16
CA SER A 100 2.46 -17.70 -2.68
C SER A 100 1.89 -17.06 -1.41
N GLN A 101 2.67 -16.25 -0.70
CA GLN A 101 2.23 -15.50 0.47
C GLN A 101 1.61 -14.14 0.12
N ALA A 102 1.72 -13.69 -1.13
CA ALA A 102 1.20 -12.40 -1.58
C ALA A 102 -0.04 -12.53 -2.48
N ASP A 103 -1.09 -11.78 -2.16
CA ASP A 103 -2.27 -11.61 -3.00
C ASP A 103 -2.51 -10.12 -3.27
N PHE A 104 -1.84 -9.58 -4.29
CA PHE A 104 -1.93 -8.16 -4.64
C PHE A 104 -2.89 -7.94 -5.81
N ARG A 105 -3.97 -7.19 -5.55
CA ARG A 105 -5.12 -7.00 -6.44
C ARG A 105 -5.30 -5.51 -6.75
N HIS A 106 -5.50 -5.20 -8.03
CA HIS A 106 -5.92 -3.85 -8.43
C HIS A 106 -7.38 -3.62 -8.04
N SER A 107 -7.66 -2.61 -7.24
CA SER A 107 -8.96 -2.39 -6.60
C SER A 107 -9.21 -0.91 -6.31
N ASP A 108 -10.42 -0.41 -6.57
CA ASP A 108 -10.92 0.79 -5.90
C ASP A 108 -11.45 0.36 -4.53
N LEU A 109 -10.74 0.78 -3.47
CA LEU A 109 -11.07 0.41 -2.09
C LEU A 109 -11.20 -1.12 -1.96
N LEU A 110 -12.31 -1.59 -1.39
CA LEU A 110 -12.56 -3.00 -1.06
C LEU A 110 -13.23 -3.77 -2.21
N ASN A 111 -13.43 -3.17 -3.39
CA ASN A 111 -14.24 -3.75 -4.47
C ASN A 111 -13.71 -5.10 -5.01
N ALA A 112 -12.41 -5.37 -4.89
CA ALA A 112 -11.81 -6.65 -5.27
C ALA A 112 -11.91 -7.74 -4.18
N LEU A 113 -12.43 -7.41 -2.99
CA LEU A 113 -12.74 -8.39 -1.96
C LEU A 113 -14.12 -8.99 -2.20
N ASN A 114 -14.29 -10.26 -1.84
CA ASN A 114 -15.53 -10.99 -2.01
C ASN A 114 -15.88 -11.82 -0.76
N ALA A 115 -16.93 -12.64 -0.85
CA ALA A 115 -17.41 -13.43 0.29
C ALA A 115 -16.36 -14.40 0.86
N THR A 116 -15.39 -14.87 0.07
CA THR A 116 -14.30 -15.73 0.57
C THR A 116 -13.24 -14.97 1.36
N ASP A 117 -13.23 -13.64 1.27
CA ASP A 117 -12.32 -12.78 2.02
C ASP A 117 -12.94 -12.32 3.36
N ALA A 118 -14.22 -12.60 3.62
CA ALA A 118 -14.88 -12.21 4.87
C ALA A 118 -14.27 -12.94 6.07
N HIS A 119 -14.01 -12.22 7.16
CA HIS A 119 -13.36 -12.72 8.38
C HIS A 119 -12.04 -13.46 8.13
N CYS A 120 -11.29 -13.00 7.12
CA CYS A 120 -10.04 -13.63 6.69
C CYS A 120 -8.77 -12.89 7.12
N PHE A 121 -8.86 -11.76 7.82
CA PHE A 121 -7.68 -10.99 8.22
C PHE A 121 -7.61 -10.81 9.73
N ASP A 122 -6.42 -10.98 10.28
CA ASP A 122 -6.13 -10.75 11.70
C ASP A 122 -5.64 -9.31 11.94
N LEU A 123 -5.14 -8.66 10.87
CA LEU A 123 -4.68 -7.27 10.89
C LEU A 123 -5.03 -6.56 9.57
N ILE A 124 -5.60 -5.37 9.67
CA ILE A 124 -5.82 -4.48 8.53
C ILE A 124 -4.98 -3.22 8.71
N ILE A 125 -4.18 -2.90 7.70
CA ILE A 125 -3.28 -1.76 7.62
C ILE A 125 -3.77 -0.83 6.52
N SER A 126 -3.79 0.48 6.78
CA SER A 126 -4.00 1.46 5.72
C SER A 126 -3.28 2.76 6.06
N ASN A 127 -2.52 3.28 5.10
CA ASN A 127 -2.02 4.64 5.10
C ASN A 127 -2.76 5.41 3.99
N PRO A 128 -4.02 5.81 4.23
CA PRO A 128 -4.87 6.31 3.18
C PRO A 128 -4.52 7.76 2.81
N PRO A 129 -4.88 8.19 1.59
CA PRO A 129 -4.91 9.61 1.28
C PRO A 129 -5.93 10.37 2.12
N VAL A 130 -5.65 11.64 2.39
CA VAL A 130 -6.45 12.48 3.30
C VAL A 130 -6.73 13.87 2.77
N LEU A 131 -6.27 14.23 1.56
CA LEU A 131 -6.53 15.56 1.02
C LEU A 131 -7.96 15.65 0.48
N PRO A 132 -8.68 16.76 0.72
CA PRO A 132 -9.93 17.04 0.04
C PRO A 132 -9.69 17.27 -1.46
N GLN A 133 -10.75 17.20 -2.24
CA GLN A 133 -10.69 17.61 -3.64
C GLN A 133 -10.34 19.09 -3.70
N LEU A 134 -9.20 19.39 -4.31
CA LEU A 134 -8.72 20.75 -4.50
C LEU A 134 -9.31 21.30 -5.80
N ASP A 135 -9.69 22.58 -5.82
CA ASP A 135 -9.98 23.29 -7.07
C ASP A 135 -8.67 23.45 -7.85
N ILE A 136 -8.46 22.55 -8.81
CA ILE A 136 -7.21 22.37 -9.57
C ILE A 136 -6.85 23.62 -10.40
N GLU A 137 -7.78 24.57 -10.59
CA GLU A 137 -7.49 25.84 -11.26
C GLU A 137 -6.64 26.80 -10.40
N ALA A 138 -6.60 26.65 -9.07
CA ALA A 138 -5.92 27.58 -8.16
C ALA A 138 -4.49 27.16 -7.77
N ILE A 139 -4.06 25.94 -8.12
CA ILE A 139 -2.80 25.35 -7.67
C ILE A 139 -2.05 24.86 -8.90
N HIS A 140 -0.75 25.20 -8.97
CA HIS A 140 0.17 24.79 -10.04
C HIS A 140 -0.06 23.35 -10.51
N THR A 141 0.15 23.09 -11.81
CA THR A 141 0.10 21.77 -12.47
C THR A 141 0.40 20.63 -11.48
N PRO A 142 -0.63 19.92 -10.98
CA PRO A 142 -0.43 18.82 -10.07
C PRO A 142 0.50 17.80 -10.70
N SER A 143 1.44 17.27 -9.93
CA SER A 143 2.11 16.07 -10.37
C SER A 143 1.07 14.95 -10.45
N THR A 144 1.24 13.99 -11.36
CA THR A 144 0.34 12.83 -11.48
C THR A 144 0.22 12.02 -10.19
N ARG A 145 1.14 12.23 -9.23
CA ARG A 145 1.13 11.57 -7.91
C ARG A 145 0.20 12.26 -6.91
N ASP A 146 -0.02 13.57 -7.05
CA ASP A 146 -0.85 14.37 -6.12
C ASP A 146 -2.33 13.99 -6.22
N GLU A 147 -2.78 13.47 -7.36
CA GLU A 147 -4.14 12.95 -7.53
C GLU A 147 -4.43 11.77 -6.59
N PHE A 148 -3.41 10.97 -6.25
CA PHE A 148 -3.57 9.84 -5.33
C PHE A 148 -3.68 10.26 -3.86
N GLU A 149 -3.40 11.52 -3.52
CA GLU A 149 -3.57 12.08 -2.17
C GLU A 149 -5.00 12.58 -1.91
N ILE A 150 -5.83 12.64 -2.96
CA ILE A 150 -7.21 13.10 -2.88
C ILE A 150 -8.13 11.97 -2.41
N SER A 151 -8.91 12.22 -1.37
CA SER A 151 -9.80 11.27 -0.70
C SER A 151 -11.24 11.79 -0.67
N GLY A 152 -11.77 12.14 -1.85
CA GLY A 152 -13.12 12.70 -2.00
C GLY A 152 -13.20 14.18 -1.66
N GLN A 153 -14.43 14.72 -1.62
CA GLN A 153 -14.68 16.17 -1.48
C GLN A 153 -14.07 16.77 -0.21
N ASP A 154 -14.15 16.07 0.91
CA ASP A 154 -13.71 16.52 2.23
C ASP A 154 -12.47 15.78 2.74
N GLY A 155 -11.87 14.92 1.91
CA GLY A 155 -10.69 14.13 2.26
C GLY A 155 -10.98 12.88 3.11
N ARG A 156 -12.26 12.53 3.32
CA ARG A 156 -12.65 11.46 4.23
C ARG A 156 -13.06 10.16 3.56
N ARG A 157 -13.21 10.11 2.22
CA ARG A 157 -13.78 8.94 1.52
C ARG A 157 -13.08 7.64 1.93
N VAL A 158 -11.76 7.58 1.82
CA VAL A 158 -11.01 6.35 2.12
C VAL A 158 -11.07 6.01 3.61
N LEU A 159 -10.89 7.01 4.48
CA LEU A 159 -10.95 6.83 5.93
C LEU A 159 -12.32 6.31 6.39
N ASP A 160 -13.40 6.89 5.88
CA ASP A 160 -14.76 6.48 6.21
C ASP A 160 -15.04 5.05 5.72
N THR A 161 -14.53 4.66 4.55
CA THR A 161 -14.60 3.26 4.09
C THR A 161 -13.85 2.33 5.03
N VAL A 162 -12.62 2.68 5.44
CA VAL A 162 -11.84 1.87 6.39
C VAL A 162 -12.63 1.67 7.67
N LEU A 163 -13.11 2.75 8.30
CA LEU A 163 -13.79 2.69 9.58
C LEU A 163 -15.15 1.96 9.52
N SER A 164 -15.90 2.10 8.43
CA SER A 164 -17.26 1.57 8.35
C SER A 164 -17.38 0.18 7.72
N GLN A 165 -16.43 -0.23 6.86
CA GLN A 165 -16.59 -1.43 6.03
C GLN A 165 -15.54 -2.50 6.29
N THR A 166 -14.37 -2.18 6.86
CA THR A 166 -13.31 -3.20 7.01
C THR A 166 -13.60 -4.20 8.12
N GLY A 167 -14.43 -3.86 9.11
CA GLY A 167 -14.74 -4.73 10.25
C GLY A 167 -15.40 -6.07 9.89
N GLN A 168 -16.00 -6.21 8.69
CA GLN A 168 -16.54 -7.49 8.21
C GLN A 168 -15.46 -8.44 7.66
N TYR A 169 -14.23 -7.95 7.49
CA TYR A 169 -13.09 -8.72 6.98
C TYR A 169 -12.09 -9.11 8.09
N LEU A 170 -12.23 -8.51 9.27
CA LEU A 170 -11.56 -8.92 10.52
C LEU A 170 -12.20 -10.17 11.12
#